data_AF-A0A2R6IZ65-F1
#
_entry.id   AF-A0A2R6IZ65-F1
#
_cell.length_a   1.000
_cell.length_b   1.000
_cell.length_c   1.000
_cell.angle_alpha   90.00
_cell.angle_beta   90.00
_cell.angle_gamma   90.00
#
_symmetry.space_group_name_H-M   'P 1'
#
loop_
_entity.id
_entity.type
_entity.pdbx_description
1 polymer ?
#
loop_
_entity_poly.entity_id
_entity_poly.type
_entity_poly.pdbx_seq_one_letter_code
_entity_poly.pdbx_strand_id
1 'polypeptide(L)'
;MQELKRHVRENSEYAPEGTREQWVHRGSKQALEPFEDEENTSFTTVPCVPRPHGEDAGEKSVKTEVGQHTERYRFAISMDKHGRRSIDRVFDSADGTTGKAVAPTFVLYLLSDGGECTVEEFRQACGDMLRGEGWTGYQAIQATWEAIPVDCSQYLSDDLLA
;
A
#
# COMPACT_ATOMS: atom_id res chain seq x y z
N MET A 1 1.79 -12.30 4.82
CA MET A 1 2.47 -13.52 4.31
C MET A 1 1.63 -14.79 4.39
N GLN A 2 0.99 -15.14 5.52
CA GLN A 2 0.19 -16.38 5.61
C GLN A 2 -0.92 -16.48 4.55
N GLU A 3 -1.59 -15.38 4.24
CA GLU A 3 -2.61 -15.33 3.18
C GLU A 3 -2.05 -15.58 1.78
N LEU A 4 -0.90 -14.98 1.43
CA LEU A 4 -0.23 -15.25 0.16
C LEU A 4 0.19 -16.73 0.06
N LYS A 5 0.73 -17.30 1.15
CA LYS A 5 1.07 -18.73 1.22
C LYS A 5 -0.17 -19.62 1.11
N ARG A 6 -1.31 -19.17 1.65
CA ARG A 6 -2.60 -19.84 1.48
C ARG A 6 -3.04 -19.83 0.02
N HIS A 7 -2.97 -18.67 -0.66
CA HIS A 7 -3.33 -18.55 -2.07
C HIS A 7 -2.48 -19.46 -2.98
N VAL A 8 -1.17 -19.57 -2.74
CA VAL A 8 -0.30 -20.48 -3.49
C VAL A 8 -0.66 -21.95 -3.24
N ARG A 9 -1.03 -22.30 -2.01
CA ARG A 9 -1.41 -23.68 -1.66
C ARG A 9 -2.79 -24.08 -2.19
N GLU A 10 -3.74 -23.15 -2.18
CA GLU A 10 -5.16 -23.44 -2.41
C GLU A 10 -5.63 -23.15 -3.84
N ASN A 11 -4.88 -22.36 -4.60
CA ASN A 11 -5.14 -22.15 -6.03
C ASN A 11 -4.17 -22.99 -6.88
N SER A 12 -4.63 -23.50 -8.02
CA SER A 12 -3.82 -24.36 -8.87
C SER A 12 -2.82 -23.55 -9.71
N GLU A 13 -1.56 -23.97 -9.72
CA GLU A 13 -0.55 -23.51 -10.69
C GLU A 13 -0.98 -23.81 -12.14
N TYR A 14 -1.82 -24.83 -12.34
CA TYR A 14 -2.36 -25.25 -13.62
C TYR A 14 -3.76 -24.70 -13.89
N ALA A 15 -4.21 -23.69 -13.14
CA ALA A 15 -5.46 -23.01 -13.45
C ALA A 15 -5.42 -22.46 -14.89
N PRO A 16 -6.52 -22.57 -15.66
CA PRO A 16 -6.54 -22.13 -17.05
C PRO A 16 -6.13 -20.67 -17.20
N GLU A 17 -5.52 -20.34 -18.32
CA GLU A 17 -5.00 -18.99 -18.53
C GLU A 17 -6.11 -17.94 -18.51
N GLY A 18 -5.88 -16.85 -17.76
CA GLY A 18 -6.83 -15.75 -17.62
C GLY A 18 -7.88 -15.94 -16.52
N THR A 19 -7.93 -17.07 -15.82
CA THR A 19 -8.88 -17.26 -14.71
C THR A 19 -8.38 -16.59 -13.43
N ARG A 20 -9.33 -16.12 -12.59
CA ARG A 20 -9.03 -15.50 -11.29
C ARG A 20 -8.09 -16.36 -10.43
N GLU A 21 -8.28 -17.68 -10.43
CA GLU A 21 -7.46 -18.63 -9.67
C GLU A 21 -5.99 -18.59 -10.14
N GLN A 22 -5.77 -18.54 -11.45
CA GLN A 22 -4.44 -18.41 -12.03
C GLN A 22 -3.78 -17.08 -11.63
N TRP A 23 -4.52 -15.97 -11.74
CA TRP A 23 -4.03 -14.63 -11.34
C TRP A 23 -3.68 -14.58 -9.86
N VAL A 24 -4.55 -15.10 -8.99
CA VAL A 24 -4.34 -15.11 -7.54
C VAL A 24 -3.15 -15.99 -7.16
N HIS A 25 -3.01 -17.18 -7.76
CA HIS A 25 -1.85 -18.05 -7.54
C HIS A 25 -0.55 -17.37 -7.98
N ARG A 26 -0.49 -16.92 -9.24
CA ARG A 26 0.72 -16.33 -9.84
C ARG A 26 1.13 -15.05 -9.13
N GLY A 27 0.19 -14.14 -8.90
CA GLY A 27 0.44 -12.90 -8.18
C GLY A 27 0.90 -13.15 -6.74
N SER A 28 0.31 -14.12 -6.04
CA SER A 28 0.73 -14.45 -4.68
C SER A 28 2.12 -15.10 -4.64
N LYS A 29 2.47 -15.93 -5.62
CA LYS A 29 3.81 -16.54 -5.76
C LYS A 29 4.87 -15.48 -6.04
N GLN A 30 4.62 -14.58 -7.00
CA GLN A 30 5.52 -13.46 -7.33
C GLN A 30 5.68 -12.49 -6.16
N ALA A 31 4.60 -12.22 -5.41
CA ALA A 31 4.67 -11.34 -4.24
C ALA A 31 5.42 -11.98 -3.05
N LEU A 32 5.55 -13.31 -3.00
CA LEU A 32 6.29 -14.02 -1.96
C LEU A 32 7.78 -14.14 -2.26
N GLU A 33 8.14 -14.28 -3.54
CA GLU A 33 9.51 -14.52 -4.00
C GLU A 33 10.55 -13.56 -3.39
N PRO A 34 10.33 -12.22 -3.33
CA PRO A 34 11.28 -11.29 -2.70
C PRO A 34 11.48 -11.49 -1.19
N PHE A 35 10.53 -12.14 -0.50
CA PHE A 35 10.60 -12.39 0.95
C PHE A 35 11.10 -13.79 1.31
N GLU A 36 11.18 -14.70 0.33
CA GLU A 36 11.73 -16.04 0.50
C GLU A 36 13.20 -16.11 0.04
N ASP A 37 13.67 -15.10 -0.70
CA ASP A 37 15.08 -14.89 -1.03
C ASP A 37 15.84 -14.31 0.17
N GLU A 38 16.63 -15.15 0.84
CA GLU A 38 17.46 -14.76 1.99
C GLU A 38 18.59 -13.78 1.61
N GLU A 39 18.95 -13.67 0.33
CA GLU A 39 19.93 -12.69 -0.16
C GLU A 39 19.29 -11.32 -0.45
N ASN A 40 17.95 -11.24 -0.51
CA ASN A 40 17.24 -10.00 -0.80
C ASN A 40 17.15 -9.09 0.43
N THR A 41 18.08 -8.15 0.55
CA THR A 41 18.07 -7.15 1.62
C THR A 41 17.13 -5.96 1.36
N SER A 42 16.43 -5.93 0.21
CA SER A 42 15.55 -4.83 -0.17
C SER A 42 14.21 -4.86 0.57
N PHE A 43 13.86 -6.02 1.15
CA PHE A 43 12.64 -6.22 1.91
C PHE A 43 12.98 -6.80 3.29
N THR A 44 12.37 -6.27 4.33
CA THR A 44 12.49 -6.79 5.70
C THR A 44 11.10 -6.91 6.29
N THR A 45 10.80 -8.07 6.89
CA THR A 45 9.56 -8.26 7.62
C THR A 45 9.75 -7.85 9.07
N VAL A 46 9.14 -6.74 9.46
CA VAL A 46 9.08 -6.33 10.87
C VAL A 46 7.88 -7.02 11.52
N PRO A 47 8.04 -7.68 12.68
CA PRO A 47 6.89 -8.24 13.40
C PRO A 47 5.92 -7.12 13.74
N CYS A 48 4.69 -7.21 13.24
CA CYS A 48 3.61 -6.32 13.63
C CYS A 48 3.47 -6.37 15.15
N VAL A 49 3.67 -5.21 15.79
CA VAL A 49 3.31 -4.98 17.20
C VAL A 49 1.85 -5.39 17.42
N PRO A 50 1.48 -5.86 18.64
CA PRO A 50 0.11 -6.25 18.94
C PRO A 50 -0.85 -5.15 18.48
N ARG A 51 -1.96 -5.55 17.83
CA ARG A 51 -2.95 -4.65 17.23
C ARG A 51 -3.17 -3.46 18.17
N PRO A 52 -2.62 -2.27 17.86
CA PRO A 52 -2.43 -1.26 18.87
C PRO A 52 -3.80 -0.73 19.30
N HIS A 53 -4.03 -0.69 20.62
CA HIS A 53 -5.31 -0.32 21.21
C HIS A 53 -5.35 1.18 21.50
N GLY A 54 -6.45 1.84 21.11
CA GLY A 54 -6.67 3.27 21.32
C GLY A 54 -6.70 4.09 20.03
N GLU A 55 -7.09 5.35 20.15
CA GLU A 55 -7.14 6.31 19.04
C GLU A 55 -5.73 6.54 18.46
N ASP A 56 -5.62 6.40 17.14
CA ASP A 56 -4.39 6.54 16.34
C ASP A 56 -3.22 5.63 16.77
N ALA A 57 -3.52 4.52 17.45
CA ALA A 57 -2.49 3.69 18.02
C ALA A 57 -1.63 3.01 16.92
N GLY A 58 -2.21 2.79 15.73
CA GLY A 58 -1.50 2.32 14.54
C GLY A 58 -0.48 3.35 14.03
N GLU A 59 -0.95 4.56 13.78
CA GLU A 59 -0.17 5.70 13.29
C GLU A 59 0.96 6.06 14.25
N LYS A 60 0.69 6.05 15.57
CA LYS A 60 1.70 6.28 16.61
C LYS A 60 2.79 5.21 16.60
N SER A 61 2.42 3.96 16.38
CA SER A 61 3.36 2.84 16.31
C SER A 61 4.26 2.96 15.07
N VAL A 62 3.67 3.21 13.90
CA VAL A 62 4.41 3.44 12.65
C VAL A 62 5.34 4.64 12.78
N LYS A 63 4.86 5.74 13.34
CA LYS A 63 5.67 6.94 13.59
C LYS A 63 6.89 6.65 14.49
N THR A 64 6.68 5.86 15.54
CA THR A 64 7.76 5.51 16.48
C THR A 64 8.83 4.67 15.80
N GLU A 65 8.41 3.65 15.04
CA GLU A 65 9.29 2.79 14.25
C GLU A 65 10.11 3.59 13.23
N VAL A 66 9.43 4.43 12.44
CA VAL A 66 10.09 5.32 11.46
C VAL A 66 11.07 6.27 12.15
N GLY A 67 10.74 6.80 13.31
CA GLY A 67 11.62 7.70 14.05
C GLY A 67 12.88 7.02 14.61
N GLN A 68 12.83 5.70 14.87
CA GLN A 68 13.98 4.94 15.34
C GLN A 68 14.88 4.46 14.19
N HIS A 69 14.33 4.35 12.98
CA HIS A 69 14.95 3.70 11.83
C HIS A 69 14.69 4.47 10.52
N THR A 70 14.83 5.79 10.54
CA THR A 70 14.38 6.67 9.44
C THR A 70 15.12 6.43 8.12
N GLU A 71 16.34 5.92 8.20
CA GLU A 71 17.17 5.53 7.06
C GLU A 71 16.72 4.23 6.38
N ARG A 72 15.94 3.39 7.06
CA ARG A 72 15.50 2.08 6.54
C ARG A 72 14.25 2.15 5.69
N TYR A 73 13.46 3.23 5.82
CA TYR A 73 12.14 3.31 5.22
C TYR A 73 12.07 4.40 4.16
N ARG A 74 11.78 4.00 2.91
CA ARG A 74 11.44 4.93 1.83
C ARG A 74 9.98 5.36 1.88
N PHE A 75 9.09 4.47 2.31
CA PHE A 75 7.66 4.73 2.40
C PHE A 75 7.07 4.22 3.71
N ALA A 76 6.24 5.03 4.34
CA ALA A 76 5.35 4.61 5.43
C ALA A 76 3.91 4.72 4.96
N ILE A 77 3.16 3.62 5.00
CA ILE A 77 1.81 3.57 4.42
C ILE A 77 0.76 3.76 5.50
N SER A 78 -0.11 4.77 5.36
CA SER A 78 -1.25 5.01 6.25
C SER A 78 -2.39 5.70 5.50
N MET A 79 -3.63 5.28 5.75
CA MET A 79 -4.82 5.96 5.21
C MET A 79 -5.15 7.27 5.90
N ASP A 80 -4.81 7.41 7.18
CA ASP A 80 -5.16 8.60 7.92
C ASP A 80 -4.27 9.79 7.53
N LYS A 81 -4.92 10.89 7.14
CA LYS A 81 -4.24 12.10 6.68
C LYS A 81 -3.43 12.76 7.80
N HIS A 82 -3.95 12.73 9.03
CA HIS A 82 -3.25 13.32 10.18
C HIS A 82 -2.05 12.47 10.60
N GLY A 83 -2.19 11.15 10.57
CA GLY A 83 -1.16 10.15 10.76
C GLY A 83 -0.03 10.31 9.77
N ARG A 84 -0.34 10.37 8.46
CA ARG A 84 0.66 10.64 7.42
C ARG A 84 1.43 11.92 7.68
N ARG A 85 0.74 13.05 7.91
CA ARG A 85 1.40 14.32 8.25
C ARG A 85 2.29 14.24 9.48
N SER A 86 1.89 13.45 10.48
CA SER A 86 2.68 13.26 11.70
C SER A 86 3.95 12.44 11.46
N ILE A 87 3.89 11.46 10.54
CA ILE A 87 5.03 10.63 10.11
C ILE A 87 5.93 11.41 9.14
N ASP A 88 5.38 12.18 8.20
CA ASP A 88 6.14 13.05 7.28
C ASP A 88 7.04 14.02 8.05
N ARG A 89 6.54 14.62 9.14
CA ARG A 89 7.38 15.48 9.99
C ARG A 89 8.60 14.75 10.56
N VAL A 90 8.52 13.44 10.79
CA VAL A 90 9.65 12.64 11.25
C VAL A 90 10.67 12.47 10.13
N PHE A 91 10.22 12.15 8.91
CA PHE A 91 11.10 12.10 7.75
C PHE A 91 11.73 13.46 7.45
N ASP A 92 10.94 14.55 7.44
CA ASP A 92 11.41 15.91 7.15
C ASP A 92 12.44 16.41 8.20
N SER A 93 12.39 15.89 9.43
CA SER A 93 13.31 16.28 10.50
C SER A 93 14.61 15.46 10.54
N ALA A 94 14.71 14.39 9.74
CA ALA A 94 15.88 13.52 9.71
C ALA A 94 16.80 13.90 8.54
N ASP A 95 18.09 14.11 8.83
CA ASP A 95 19.06 14.45 7.81
C ASP A 95 19.31 13.25 6.86
N GLY A 96 19.28 13.51 5.56
CA GLY A 96 19.66 12.55 4.53
C GLY A 96 18.61 11.49 4.20
N THR A 97 17.42 11.51 4.82
CA THR A 97 16.32 10.66 4.38
C THR A 97 15.55 11.32 3.22
N THR A 98 14.94 10.47 2.40
CA THR A 98 13.97 10.89 1.39
C THR A 98 12.62 10.23 1.64
N GLY A 99 12.44 9.60 2.81
CA GLY A 99 11.23 8.85 3.12
C GLY A 99 9.96 9.72 3.09
N LYS A 100 8.82 9.10 2.78
CA LYS A 100 7.51 9.76 2.77
C LYS A 100 6.41 8.89 3.33
N ALA A 101 5.45 9.51 4.00
CA ALA A 101 4.20 8.87 4.37
C ALA A 101 3.19 8.98 3.23
N VAL A 102 2.64 7.84 2.78
CA VAL A 102 1.78 7.76 1.59
C VAL A 102 0.50 6.98 1.88
N ALA A 103 -0.54 7.22 1.09
CA ALA A 103 -1.75 6.40 1.14
C ALA A 103 -1.46 5.01 0.50
N PRO A 104 -2.18 3.95 0.90
CA PRO A 104 -2.11 2.62 0.28
C PRO A 104 -2.19 2.62 -1.25
N THR A 105 -3.01 3.48 -1.85
CA THR A 105 -3.12 3.60 -3.31
C THR A 105 -1.85 4.09 -3.99
N PHE A 106 -0.93 4.73 -3.26
CA PHE A 106 0.37 5.11 -3.80
C PHE A 106 1.18 3.90 -4.27
N VAL A 107 0.99 2.73 -3.65
CA VAL A 107 1.62 1.48 -4.12
C VAL A 107 1.14 1.12 -5.52
N LEU A 108 -0.14 1.31 -5.81
CA LEU A 108 -0.69 1.09 -7.15
C LEU A 108 -0.21 2.16 -8.13
N TYR A 109 0.03 3.39 -7.67
CA TYR A 109 0.60 4.45 -8.49
C TYR A 109 2.01 4.07 -8.97
N LEU A 110 2.84 3.46 -8.12
CA LEU A 110 4.18 3.00 -8.53
C LEU A 110 4.11 1.99 -9.69
N LEU A 111 3.08 1.13 -9.73
CA LEU A 111 2.86 0.21 -10.85
C LEU A 111 2.47 0.95 -12.13
N SER A 112 1.58 1.95 -12.02
CA SER A 112 1.17 2.77 -13.16
C SER A 112 2.34 3.62 -13.70
N ASP A 113 3.16 4.21 -12.82
CA ASP A 113 4.32 5.01 -13.17
C ASP A 113 5.42 4.17 -13.83
N GLY A 114 5.60 2.94 -13.35
CA GLY A 114 6.49 1.93 -13.96
C GLY A 114 5.99 1.37 -15.29
N GLY A 115 4.78 1.69 -15.73
CA GLY A 115 4.18 1.17 -16.97
C GLY A 115 3.71 -0.27 -16.88
N GLU A 116 3.56 -0.81 -15.66
CA GLU A 116 3.12 -2.19 -15.40
C GLU A 116 1.60 -2.35 -15.50
N CYS A 117 0.85 -1.24 -15.51
CA CYS A 117 -0.59 -1.24 -15.76
C CYS A 117 -1.04 0.02 -16.51
N THR A 118 -2.20 -0.09 -17.16
CA THR A 118 -2.89 1.05 -17.77
C THR A 118 -3.51 1.95 -16.70
N VAL A 119 -3.80 3.21 -17.08
CA VAL A 119 -4.46 4.16 -16.18
C VAL A 119 -5.85 3.65 -15.77
N GLU A 120 -6.59 3.03 -16.68
CA GLU A 120 -7.88 2.40 -16.39
C GLU A 120 -7.77 1.27 -15.35
N GLU A 121 -6.79 0.37 -15.49
CA GLU A 121 -6.54 -0.71 -14.51
C GLU A 121 -6.14 -0.16 -13.15
N PHE A 122 -5.28 0.87 -13.13
CA PHE A 122 -4.90 1.58 -11.90
C PHE A 122 -6.13 2.15 -11.18
N ARG A 123 -7.03 2.84 -11.89
CA ARG A 123 -8.25 3.41 -11.29
C ARG A 123 -9.15 2.33 -10.72
N GLN A 124 -9.37 1.26 -11.49
CA GLN A 124 -10.23 0.16 -11.07
C GLN A 124 -9.67 -0.48 -9.80
N ALA A 125 -8.36 -0.75 -9.76
CA ALA A 125 -7.70 -1.31 -8.60
C ALA A 125 -7.77 -0.39 -7.36
N CYS A 126 -7.58 0.92 -7.55
CA CYS A 126 -7.76 1.90 -6.46
C CYS A 126 -9.20 1.90 -5.94
N GLY A 127 -10.19 1.91 -6.84
CA GLY A 127 -11.60 1.87 -6.46
C GLY A 127 -11.98 0.59 -5.71
N ASP A 128 -11.49 -0.56 -6.17
CA ASP A 128 -11.76 -1.85 -5.54
C ASP A 128 -11.07 -1.99 -4.18
N MET A 129 -9.86 -1.45 -4.02
CA MET A 129 -9.17 -1.36 -2.72
C MET A 129 -9.95 -0.49 -1.73
N LEU A 130 -10.33 0.73 -2.14
CA LEU A 130 -11.08 1.65 -1.28
C LEU A 130 -12.42 1.05 -0.83
N ARG A 131 -13.15 0.40 -1.75
CA ARG A 131 -14.42 -0.28 -1.41
C ARG A 131 -14.20 -1.48 -0.50
N GLY A 132 -13.21 -2.32 -0.80
CA GLY A 132 -12.91 -3.52 -0.03
C GLY A 132 -12.54 -3.22 1.42
N GLU A 133 -11.85 -2.12 1.66
CA GLU A 133 -11.44 -1.65 3.00
C GLU A 133 -12.48 -0.73 3.67
N GLY A 134 -13.62 -0.46 2.99
CA GLY A 134 -14.67 0.41 3.52
C GLY A 134 -14.33 1.90 3.55
N TRP A 135 -13.29 2.33 2.83
CA TRP A 135 -12.84 3.72 2.72
C TRP A 135 -13.62 4.48 1.63
N THR A 136 -14.94 4.45 1.73
CA THR A 136 -15.85 5.04 0.73
C THR A 136 -16.33 6.44 1.10
N GLY A 137 -16.01 6.95 2.28
CA GLY A 137 -16.35 8.31 2.68
C GLY A 137 -15.55 9.35 1.89
N TYR A 138 -16.19 10.47 1.54
CA TYR A 138 -15.58 11.59 0.79
C TYR A 138 -14.20 12.00 1.31
N GLN A 139 -14.04 12.11 2.64
CA GLN A 139 -12.77 12.50 3.27
C GLN A 139 -11.67 11.45 3.08
N ALA A 140 -12.01 10.16 3.10
CA ALA A 140 -11.07 9.07 2.85
C ALA A 140 -10.63 9.04 1.39
N ILE A 141 -11.57 9.27 0.46
CA ILE A 141 -11.30 9.38 -0.97
C ILE A 141 -10.39 10.58 -1.25
N GLN A 142 -10.72 11.78 -0.76
CA GLN A 142 -9.84 12.95 -0.93
C GLN A 142 -8.44 12.73 -0.36
N ALA A 143 -8.36 12.21 0.87
CA ALA A 143 -7.07 11.93 1.52
C ALA A 143 -6.21 10.95 0.70
N THR A 144 -6.84 10.02 -0.01
CA THR A 144 -6.17 9.05 -0.87
C THR A 144 -5.56 9.71 -2.10
N TRP A 145 -6.31 10.59 -2.77
CA TRP A 145 -5.87 11.23 -4.00
C TRP A 145 -4.89 12.38 -3.76
N GLU A 146 -4.99 13.11 -2.65
CA GLU A 146 -3.97 14.11 -2.26
C GLU A 146 -2.57 13.50 -2.08
N ALA A 147 -2.48 12.20 -1.80
CA ALA A 147 -1.21 11.50 -1.62
C ALA A 147 -0.58 11.02 -2.94
N ILE A 148 -1.29 11.12 -4.07
CA ILE A 148 -0.80 10.70 -5.38
C ILE A 148 -0.30 11.94 -6.14
N PRO A 149 0.97 11.99 -6.58
CA PRO A 149 1.57 13.16 -7.24
C PRO A 149 1.14 13.30 -8.72
N VAL A 150 -0.06 12.85 -9.06
CA VAL A 150 -0.66 12.92 -10.39
C VAL A 150 -2.06 13.52 -10.23
N ASP A 151 -2.38 14.51 -11.07
CA ASP A 151 -3.72 15.08 -11.10
C ASP A 151 -4.72 14.09 -11.70
N CYS A 152 -5.34 13.31 -10.82
CA CYS A 152 -6.39 12.35 -11.14
C CYS A 152 -7.80 12.98 -11.08
N SER A 153 -7.92 14.31 -11.03
CA SER A 153 -9.24 15.00 -10.95
C SER A 153 -10.14 14.68 -12.14
N GLN A 154 -9.58 14.51 -13.33
CA GLN A 154 -10.27 14.04 -14.55
C GLN A 154 -10.81 12.60 -14.47
N TYR A 155 -10.46 11.85 -13.43
CA TYR A 155 -10.69 10.41 -13.29
C TYR A 155 -11.51 10.04 -12.06
N LEU A 156 -11.73 11.00 -11.17
CA LEU A 156 -12.76 10.95 -10.14
C LEU A 156 -14.10 11.16 -10.83
N SER A 157 -14.85 10.09 -11.07
CA SER A 157 -16.27 10.21 -11.45
C SER A 157 -17.02 10.97 -10.35
N ASP A 158 -17.97 11.83 -10.75
CA ASP A 158 -18.88 12.56 -9.86
C ASP A 158 -19.58 11.63 -8.83
N ASP A 159 -19.69 10.33 -9.12
CA ASP A 159 -20.31 9.33 -8.23
C ASP A 159 -19.49 9.02 -6.97
N LEU A 160 -18.23 9.45 -6.87
CA LEU A 160 -17.41 9.36 -5.65
C LEU A 160 -17.29 10.70 -4.90
N LEU A 161 -17.92 11.76 -5.43
CA LEU A 161 -17.96 13.11 -4.85
C LEU A 161 -19.37 13.50 -4.35
N ALA A 162 -20.38 12.64 -4.50
CA ALA A 162 -21.76 12.84 -4.06
C ALA A 162 -22.04 12.26 -2.66
#